data_AF-A0A6B3HZ16-F1
#
_entry.id   AF-A0A6B3HZ16-F1
#
_cell.length_a   1.000
_cell.length_b   1.000
_cell.length_c   1.000
_cell.angle_alpha   90.00
_cell.angle_beta   90.00
_cell.angle_gamma   90.00
#
_symmetry.space_group_name_H-M   'P 1'
#
loop_
_entity.id
_entity.type
_entity.pdbx_description
1 polymer ?
#
loop_
_entity_poly.entity_id
_entity_poly.type
_entity_poly.pdbx_seq_one_letter_code
_entity_poly.pdbx_strand_id
1 'polypeptide(L)' 'PAFAAAFDAVCAELDPLLDRTLREVIASGDGLDETGFTQPALFAVEVALYRLVESWGVVPELVAGHS' A
#
# COMPACT_ATOMS: atom_id res chain seq x y z
N PRO A 1 -7.80 11.21 -6.20
CA PRO A 1 -7.32 10.52 -7.44
C PRO A 1 -7.17 9.01 -7.20
N ALA A 2 -7.13 8.16 -8.23
CA ALA A 2 -7.22 6.69 -8.11
C ALA A 2 -6.19 6.08 -7.12
N PHE A 3 -4.93 6.54 -7.17
CA PHE A 3 -3.90 6.15 -6.21
C PHE A 3 -4.34 6.42 -4.76
N ALA A 4 -4.70 7.67 -4.45
CA ALA A 4 -5.04 8.07 -3.09
C ALA A 4 -6.24 7.29 -2.55
N ALA A 5 -7.28 7.08 -3.36
CA ALA A 5 -8.45 6.30 -2.97
C ALA A 5 -8.10 4.84 -2.66
N ALA A 6 -7.25 4.21 -3.46
CA ALA A 6 -6.80 2.84 -3.23
C ALA A 6 -5.87 2.73 -2.01
N PHE A 7 -4.93 3.66 -1.86
CA PHE A 7 -4.05 3.72 -0.70
C PHE A 7 -4.83 3.92 0.61
N ASP A 8 -5.77 4.86 0.62
CA ASP A 8 -6.63 5.13 1.78
C ASP A 8 -7.51 3.92 2.14
N ALA A 9 -8.00 3.19 1.14
CA ALA A 9 -8.75 1.96 1.37
C ALA A 9 -7.90 0.87 2.01
N VAL A 10 -6.64 0.69 1.56
CA VAL A 10 -5.74 -0.29 2.18
C VAL A 10 -5.38 0.13 3.62
N CYS A 11 -5.06 1.40 3.85
CA CYS A 11 -4.80 1.90 5.21
C CYS A 11 -5.99 1.70 6.14
N ALA A 12 -7.22 1.96 5.67
CA ALA A 12 -8.43 1.77 6.48
C ALA A 12 -8.61 0.33 6.97
N GLU A 13 -8.18 -0.66 6.18
CA GLU A 13 -8.25 -2.08 6.54
C GLU A 13 -7.08 -2.54 7.41
N LEU A 14 -5.87 -2.01 7.18
CA LEU A 14 -4.65 -2.47 7.85
C LEU A 14 -4.31 -1.71 9.13
N ASP A 15 -4.58 -0.40 9.19
CA ASP A 15 -4.28 0.43 10.37
C ASP A 15 -4.91 -0.12 11.67
N PRO A 16 -6.13 -0.70 11.70
CA PRO A 16 -6.68 -1.31 12.91
C PRO A 16 -5.93 -2.54 13.42
N LEU A 17 -5.05 -3.13 12.60
CA LEU A 17 -4.27 -4.33 12.93
C LEU A 17 -2.84 -4.00 13.37
N LEU A 18 -2.47 -2.72 13.39
CA LEU A 18 -1.12 -2.24 13.63
C LEU A 18 -1.09 -1.30 14.84
N ASP A 19 0.08 -1.20 15.47
CA ASP A 19 0.26 -0.32 16.63
C ASP A 19 0.31 1.17 16.24
N ARG A 20 0.63 1.47 14.97
CA ARG A 20 0.72 2.81 14.39
C ARG A 20 0.11 2.79 12.99
N THR A 21 -0.41 3.93 12.53
CA THR A 21 -0.94 4.03 11.18
C THR A 21 0.17 3.93 10.13
N LEU A 22 -0.12 3.33 8.98
CA LEU A 22 0.84 3.25 7.88
C LEU A 22 1.27 4.63 7.39
N ARG A 23 0.35 5.61 7.38
CA ARG A 23 0.68 6.99 7.00
C ARG A 23 1.71 7.62 7.92
N GLU A 24 1.59 7.40 9.22
CA GLU A 24 2.56 7.90 10.20
C GLU A 24 3.93 7.26 9.97
N VAL A 25 3.99 5.92 9.91
CA VAL A 25 5.24 5.18 9.75
C VAL A 25 5.95 5.53 8.44
N ILE A 26 5.21 5.60 7.33
CA ILE A 26 5.76 6.00 6.02
C ILE A 26 6.27 7.44 6.05
N ALA A 27 5.55 8.36 6.68
CA ALA A 27 5.93 9.78 6.73
C ALA A 27 7.16 10.01 7.62
N SER A 28 7.26 9.30 8.75
CA SER A 28 8.41 9.42 9.66
C SER A 28 9.63 8.62 9.21
N GLY A 29 9.43 7.50 8.50
CA GLY A 29 10.45 6.51 8.19
C GLY A 29 10.87 5.64 9.39
N ASP A 30 10.57 6.07 10.61
CA ASP A 30 10.82 5.34 11.86
C ASP A 30 10.02 4.04 11.93
N GLY A 31 10.72 2.91 12.12
CA GLY A 31 10.14 1.57 12.16
C GLY A 31 9.68 1.02 10.81
N LEU A 32 9.89 1.75 9.70
CA LEU A 32 9.46 1.32 8.37
C LEU A 32 10.26 0.10 7.86
N ASP A 33 11.48 -0.11 8.36
CA ASP A 33 12.34 -1.26 8.07
C ASP A 33 12.00 -2.51 8.91
N GLU A 34 11.11 -2.39 9.88
CA GLU A 34 10.57 -3.53 10.59
C GLU A 34 9.55 -4.24 9.70
N THR A 35 9.70 -5.56 9.51
CA THR A 35 8.85 -6.35 8.60
C THR A 35 7.35 -6.18 8.88
N GLY A 36 6.98 -5.98 10.15
CA GLY A 36 5.59 -5.72 10.56
C GLY A 36 4.98 -4.46 9.94
N PHE A 37 5.80 -3.45 9.60
CA PHE A 37 5.38 -2.24 8.89
C PHE A 37 5.81 -2.22 7.42
N THR A 38 6.99 -2.74 7.09
CA THR A 38 7.50 -2.79 5.70
C THR A 38 6.52 -3.49 4.78
N GLN A 39 6.02 -4.66 5.18
CA GLN A 39 5.18 -5.50 4.31
C GLN A 39 3.80 -4.86 4.05
N PRO A 40 3.05 -4.39 5.08
CA PRO A 40 1.83 -3.61 4.86
C PRO A 40 2.05 -2.33 4.05
N ALA A 41 3.16 -1.61 4.27
CA ALA A 41 3.47 -0.39 3.54
C ALA A 41 3.73 -0.66 2.04
N LEU A 42 4.53 -1.68 1.72
CA LEU A 42 4.76 -2.11 0.34
C LEU A 42 3.45 -2.52 -0.33
N PHE A 43 2.64 -3.35 0.34
CA PHE A 43 1.35 -3.76 -0.17
C PHE A 43 0.43 -2.57 -0.48
N ALA A 44 0.33 -1.59 0.43
CA ALA A 44 -0.48 -0.39 0.22
C ALA A 44 -0.02 0.42 -1.00
N VAL A 45 1.29 0.58 -1.18
CA VAL A 45 1.87 1.29 -2.32
C VAL A 45 1.63 0.53 -3.63
N GLU A 46 1.90 -0.78 -3.66
CA GLU A 46 1.76 -1.62 -4.84
C GLU A 46 0.31 -1.68 -5.34
N VAL A 47 -0.66 -1.86 -4.43
CA VAL A 47 -2.09 -1.82 -4.77
C VAL A 47 -2.49 -0.45 -5.29
N ALA A 48 -2.02 0.62 -4.67
CA ALA A 48 -2.34 1.98 -5.11
C ALA A 48 -1.75 2.30 -6.49
N LEU A 49 -0.52 1.82 -6.79
CA LEU A 49 0.09 1.92 -8.11
C LEU A 49 -0.65 1.10 -9.16
N TYR A 50 -1.03 -0.14 -8.82
CA TYR A 50 -1.85 -0.98 -9.68
C TYR A 50 -3.15 -0.29 -10.07
N ARG A 51 -3.91 0.23 -9.10
CA ARG A 51 -5.18 0.94 -9.35
C ARG A 51 -5.00 2.23 -10.13
N LEU A 52 -3.89 2.94 -9.94
CA LEU A 52 -3.54 4.11 -10.74
C LEU A 52 -3.34 3.75 -12.20
N VAL A 53 -2.53 2.73 -12.49
CA VAL A 53 -2.22 2.28 -13.85
C VAL A 53 -3.44 1.68 -14.54
N GLU A 54 -4.25 0.91 -13.80
CA GLU A 54 -5.54 0.40 -14.25
C GLU A 54 -6.49 1.55 -14.67
N SER A 55 -6.50 2.66 -13.92
CA SER A 55 -7.32 3.84 -14.25
C SER A 55 -6.91 4.53 -15.56
N TRP A 56 -5.73 4.21 -16.12
CA TRP A 56 -5.29 4.65 -17.44
C TRP A 56 -5.64 3.66 -18.56
N GLY A 57 -6.34 2.58 -18.23
CA GLY A 57 -6.72 1.52 -19.17
C GLY A 57 -5.66 0.43 -19.35
N VAL A 58 -4.61 0.39 -18.52
CA VAL A 58 -3.59 -0.66 -18.56
C VAL A 58 -3.97 -1.77 -17.58
N VAL A 59 -4.54 -2.86 -18.10
CA VAL A 59 -5.02 -3.99 -17.31
C VAL A 59 -4.14 -5.21 -17.58
N PRO A 60 -3.39 -5.71 -16.58
CA PRO A 60 -2.55 -6.89 -16.77
C PRO A 60 -3.40 -8.17 -16.88
N GLU A 61 -3.03 -9.05 -17.82
CA GLU A 61 -3.66 -10.38 -17.97
C GLU A 61 -3.14 -11.40 -16.96
N LEU A 62 -1.92 -11.19 -16.45
CA LEU A 62 -1.23 -12.07 -15.51
C LEU A 62 -0.52 -11.24 -14.45
N VAL A 63 -0.46 -11.76 -13.23
CA VAL A 63 0.29 -11.18 -12.11
C VAL A 63 1.16 -12.25 -11.45
N ALA A 64 2.32 -11.83 -10.95
CA ALA A 64 3.21 -12.67 -10.14
C ALA A 64 3.76 -11.81 -9.00
N GLY A 65 3.86 -12.40 -7.81
CA GLY A 65 4.44 -11.76 -6.64
C GLY A 65 5.82 -12.32 -6.31
N HIS A 66 6.62 -11.51 -5.63
CA HIS A 66 7.84 -11.93 -4.96
C HIS A 66 7.80 -11.41 -3.52
N SER A 67 8.30 -12.22 -2.58
CA SER A 67 8.32 -11.87 -1.15
C SER A 67 9.31 -10.77 -0.80
#